data_AF-A0A7V9F9Q7-F1
#
_entry.id   AF-A0A7V9F9Q7-F1
#
_cell.length_a   1.000
_cell.length_b   1.000
_cell.length_c   1.000
_cell.angle_alpha   90.00
_cell.angle_beta   90.00
_cell.angle_gamma   90.00
#
_symmetry.space_group_name_H-M   'P 1'
#
loop_
_entity.id
_entity.type
_entity.pdbx_description
1 polymer ?
#
loop_
_entity_poly.entity_id
_entity_poly.type
_entity_poly.pdbx_seq_one_letter_code
_entity_poly.pdbx_strand_id
1 'polypeptide(L)'
;DTPGVTARRSMLPDLAEQAGMRLERANATTSSIQRFATLVGPLAAGLLIAVMGASNVLWLNAGTFLISAMLVTVLIPSVERAPGSEESGAGYFNDLLAAFHYIRSDRLIFSLIIAVGVTNFLEALTVVVWPVLAERVYGGSAFALGLILAGTGAGALMSAIAFGAIGHRLPRRATFIGGFVTAAIPFGFIALFPLLPILVGLRVI
;
A
#
# COMPACT_ATOMS: atom_id res chain seq x y z
N ASP A 1 -0.40 -2.39 9.75
CA ASP A 1 -1.65 -3.03 10.18
C ASP A 1 -2.04 -4.13 9.19
N THR A 2 -1.38 -5.28 9.27
CA THR A 2 -1.58 -6.41 8.35
C THR A 2 -2.84 -7.23 8.68
N PRO A 3 -3.15 -7.57 9.95
CA PRO A 3 -4.33 -8.41 10.24
C PRO A 3 -5.66 -7.70 9.96
N GLY A 4 -5.78 -6.40 10.23
CA GLY A 4 -7.00 -5.64 9.93
C GLY A 4 -7.30 -5.55 8.44
N VAL A 5 -6.26 -5.41 7.60
CA VAL A 5 -6.40 -5.38 6.13
C VAL A 5 -6.84 -6.74 5.60
N THR A 6 -6.28 -7.84 6.12
CA THR A 6 -6.68 -9.20 5.73
C THR A 6 -8.13 -9.46 6.10
N ALA A 7 -8.55 -9.12 7.32
CA ALA A 7 -9.94 -9.28 7.76
C ALA A 7 -10.92 -8.49 6.88
N ARG A 8 -10.62 -7.22 6.56
CA ARG A 8 -11.46 -6.41 5.66
C ARG A 8 -11.57 -7.00 4.26
N ARG A 9 -10.47 -7.54 3.73
CA ARG A 9 -10.46 -8.14 2.39
C ARG A 9 -11.21 -9.46 2.34
N SER A 10 -11.16 -10.27 3.40
CA SER A 10 -11.91 -11.53 3.47
C SER A 10 -13.41 -11.32 3.67
N MET A 11 -13.83 -10.23 4.35
CA MET A 11 -15.24 -9.88 4.52
C MET A 11 -15.86 -9.21 3.28
N LEU A 12 -15.06 -8.72 2.33
CA LEU A 12 -15.56 -7.97 1.18
C LEU A 12 -16.57 -8.75 0.31
N PRO A 13 -16.37 -10.05 0.00
CA PRO A 13 -17.34 -10.84 -0.74
C PRO A 13 -18.68 -10.97 -0.01
N ASP A 14 -18.65 -11.34 1.27
CA ASP A 14 -19.85 -11.53 2.10
C ASP A 14 -20.65 -10.22 2.23
N LEU A 15 -19.96 -9.09 2.41
CA LEU A 15 -20.59 -7.77 2.48
C LEU A 15 -21.16 -7.32 1.13
N ALA A 16 -20.50 -7.67 0.01
CA ALA A 16 -21.00 -7.38 -1.33
C ALA A 16 -22.28 -8.16 -1.61
N GLU A 17 -22.33 -9.43 -1.21
CA GLU A 17 -23.53 -10.28 -1.33
C GLU A 17 -24.69 -9.73 -0.48
N GLN A 18 -24.46 -9.40 0.79
CA GLN A 18 -25.46 -8.78 1.67
C GLN A 18 -25.99 -7.45 1.12
N ALA A 19 -25.13 -6.65 0.49
CA ALA A 19 -25.51 -5.38 -0.12
C ALA A 19 -26.16 -5.52 -1.51
N GLY A 20 -26.32 -6.75 -2.04
CA GLY A 20 -26.81 -6.98 -3.41
C GLY A 20 -25.89 -6.40 -4.49
N MET A 21 -24.61 -6.16 -4.17
CA MET A 21 -23.63 -5.55 -5.06
C MET A 21 -22.75 -6.62 -5.70
N ARG A 22 -22.51 -6.48 -7.02
CA ARG A 22 -21.54 -7.29 -7.73
C ARG A 22 -20.12 -7.11 -7.15
N LEU A 23 -19.41 -8.21 -6.93
CA LEU A 23 -18.07 -8.22 -6.34
C LEU A 23 -17.07 -7.34 -7.13
N GLU A 24 -17.21 -7.25 -8.45
CA GLU A 24 -16.35 -6.40 -9.28
C GLU A 24 -16.59 -4.91 -8.99
N ARG A 25 -17.83 -4.50 -8.69
CA ARG A 25 -18.18 -3.12 -8.33
C ARG A 25 -17.68 -2.78 -6.92
N ALA A 26 -17.79 -3.72 -5.98
CA ALA A 26 -17.25 -3.58 -4.62
C ALA A 26 -15.71 -3.42 -4.63
N ASN A 27 -15.02 -4.27 -5.41
CA ASN A 27 -13.57 -4.18 -5.61
C ASN A 27 -13.14 -2.89 -6.30
N ALA A 28 -13.87 -2.45 -7.34
CA ALA A 28 -13.59 -1.21 -8.04
C ALA A 28 -13.72 -0.01 -7.09
N THR A 29 -14.80 0.05 -6.32
CA THR A 29 -15.06 1.13 -5.34
C THR A 29 -13.97 1.19 -4.28
N THR A 30 -13.63 0.04 -3.69
CA THR A 30 -12.56 -0.05 -2.67
C THR A 30 -11.22 0.39 -3.23
N SER A 31 -10.89 -0.05 -4.45
CA SER A 31 -9.64 0.33 -5.13
C SER A 31 -9.59 1.82 -5.44
N SER A 32 -10.71 2.43 -5.85
CA SER A 32 -10.80 3.86 -6.13
C SER A 32 -10.62 4.69 -4.85
N ILE A 33 -11.27 4.31 -3.75
CA ILE A 33 -11.10 4.97 -2.44
C ILE A 33 -9.64 4.90 -1.99
N GLN A 34 -9.00 3.74 -2.09
CA GLN A 34 -7.61 3.57 -1.69
C GLN A 34 -6.68 4.47 -2.50
N ARG A 35 -6.84 4.51 -3.83
CA ARG A 35 -6.05 5.37 -4.72
C ARG A 35 -6.25 6.85 -4.40
N PHE A 36 -7.49 7.26 -4.16
CA PHE A 36 -7.82 8.62 -3.76
C PHE A 36 -7.17 9.00 -2.43
N ALA A 37 -7.25 8.12 -1.42
CA ALA A 37 -6.64 8.33 -0.12
C ALA A 37 -5.10 8.43 -0.20
N THR A 38 -4.45 7.58 -1.01
CA THR A 38 -3.00 7.64 -1.24
C THR A 38 -2.57 8.93 -1.94
N LEU A 39 -3.39 9.44 -2.86
CA LEU A 39 -3.12 10.67 -3.59
C LEU A 39 -3.35 11.92 -2.74
N VAL A 40 -4.53 12.04 -2.15
CA VAL A 40 -4.99 13.26 -1.48
C VAL A 40 -4.56 13.29 -0.02
N GLY A 41 -4.40 12.12 0.61
CA GLY A 41 -4.09 11.98 2.03
C GLY A 41 -2.84 12.74 2.45
N PRO A 42 -1.66 12.53 1.82
CA PRO A 42 -0.43 13.23 2.21
C PRO A 42 -0.53 14.75 2.05
N LEU A 43 -1.16 15.23 0.98
CA LEU A 43 -1.35 16.67 0.73
C LEU A 43 -2.27 17.30 1.78
N ALA A 44 -3.41 16.66 2.05
CA ALA A 44 -4.36 17.11 3.06
C ALA A 44 -3.75 17.07 4.47
N ALA A 45 -3.01 16.01 4.80
CA ALA A 45 -2.32 15.88 6.08
C ALA A 45 -1.27 16.97 6.27
N GLY A 46 -0.44 17.25 5.25
CA GLY A 46 0.55 18.32 5.30
C GLY A 46 -0.08 19.70 5.52
N LEU A 47 -1.17 20.01 4.83
CA LEU A 47 -1.91 21.26 5.00
C LEU A 47 -2.53 21.38 6.40
N LEU A 48 -3.16 20.30 6.90
CA LEU A 48 -3.72 20.28 8.25
C LEU A 48 -2.63 20.48 9.31
N ILE A 49 -1.48 19.81 9.17
CA ILE A 49 -0.36 19.97 10.10
C ILE A 49 0.17 21.41 10.07
N ALA A 50 0.25 22.04 8.89
CA ALA A 50 0.71 23.43 8.77
C ALA A 50 -0.25 24.44 9.43
N VAL A 51 -1.56 24.20 9.38
CA VAL A 51 -2.57 25.14 9.90
C VAL A 51 -2.83 24.96 11.40
N MET A 52 -2.94 23.71 11.88
CA MET A 52 -3.34 23.44 13.28
C MET A 52 -2.30 22.67 14.11
N GLY A 53 -1.15 22.34 13.52
CA GLY A 53 -0.06 21.62 14.20
C GLY A 53 -0.30 20.11 14.29
N ALA A 54 0.79 19.34 14.34
CA ALA A 54 0.75 17.87 14.31
C ALA A 54 -0.07 17.23 15.44
N SER A 55 -0.05 17.83 16.64
CA SER A 55 -0.79 17.30 17.80
C SER A 55 -2.30 17.36 17.60
N ASN A 56 -2.84 18.48 17.09
CA ASN A 56 -4.28 18.61 16.82
C ASN A 56 -4.73 17.71 15.67
N VAL A 57 -3.90 17.53 14.64
CA VAL A 57 -4.17 16.56 13.57
C VAL A 57 -4.26 15.13 14.12
N LEU A 58 -3.44 14.79 15.12
CA LEU A 58 -3.48 13.49 15.75
C LEU A 58 -4.80 13.25 16.52
N TRP A 59 -5.31 14.28 17.22
CA TRP A 59 -6.63 14.23 17.85
C TRP A 59 -7.77 14.11 16.84
N LEU A 60 -7.69 14.85 15.73
CA LEU A 60 -8.66 14.74 14.64
C LEU A 60 -8.65 13.32 14.05
N ASN A 61 -7.46 12.76 13.83
CA ASN A 61 -7.32 11.39 13.36
C ASN A 61 -7.94 10.39 14.35
N ALA A 62 -7.70 10.54 15.65
CA ALA A 62 -8.33 9.72 16.68
C ALA A 62 -9.87 9.80 16.61
N GLY A 63 -10.43 11.00 16.41
CA GLY A 63 -11.87 11.20 16.21
C GLY A 63 -12.41 10.45 14.99
N THR A 64 -11.72 10.52 13.84
CA THR A 64 -12.12 9.77 12.65
C THR A 64 -12.07 8.25 12.83
N PHE A 65 -11.10 7.75 13.60
CA PHE A 65 -11.02 6.33 13.95
C PHE A 65 -12.14 5.90 14.90
N LEU A 66 -12.53 6.74 15.85
CA LEU A 66 -13.70 6.48 16.71
C LEU A 66 -14.99 6.39 15.90
N ILE A 67 -15.19 7.30 14.95
CA ILE A 67 -16.35 7.25 14.04
C ILE A 67 -16.31 5.96 13.20
N SER A 68 -15.15 5.58 12.68
CA SER A 68 -14.97 4.33 11.93
C SER A 68 -15.29 3.09 12.78
N ALA A 69 -14.81 3.06 14.03
CA ALA A 69 -15.13 1.98 14.97
C ALA A 69 -16.64 1.91 15.24
N MET A 70 -17.29 3.05 15.46
CA MET A 70 -18.74 3.11 15.70
C MET A 70 -19.53 2.61 14.48
N LEU A 71 -19.17 3.07 13.28
CA LEU A 71 -19.78 2.59 12.03
C LEU A 71 -19.60 1.09 11.85
N VAL A 72 -18.40 0.56 12.09
CA VAL A 72 -18.15 -0.87 12.00
C VAL A 72 -19.01 -1.64 13.00
N THR A 73 -19.10 -1.19 14.25
CA THR A 73 -19.90 -1.86 15.28
C THR A 73 -21.40 -1.83 15.03
N VAL A 74 -21.92 -0.81 14.34
CA VAL A 74 -23.36 -0.62 14.10
C VAL A 74 -23.79 -1.22 12.75
N LEU A 75 -22.98 -1.05 11.70
CA LEU A 75 -23.37 -1.39 10.33
C LEU A 75 -22.86 -2.76 9.87
N ILE A 76 -21.79 -3.30 10.44
CA ILE A 76 -21.28 -4.61 10.05
C ILE A 76 -21.97 -5.66 10.95
N PRO A 77 -22.87 -6.49 10.39
CA PRO A 77 -23.48 -7.57 11.16
C PRO A 77 -22.38 -8.50 11.68
N SER A 78 -22.53 -9.02 12.89
CA SER A 78 -21.70 -10.13 13.33
C SER A 78 -21.87 -11.26 12.31
N VAL A 79 -20.81 -11.55 11.56
CA VAL A 79 -20.77 -12.72 10.68
C VAL A 79 -20.78 -13.92 11.60
N GLU A 80 -21.97 -14.47 11.81
CA GLU A 80 -22.15 -15.75 12.48
C GLU A 80 -21.36 -16.76 11.64
N ARG A 81 -20.39 -17.45 12.26
CA ARG A 81 -19.62 -18.50 11.58
C ARG A 81 -20.61 -19.41 10.87
N ALA A 82 -20.47 -19.57 9.56
CA ALA A 82 -21.37 -20.41 8.79
C ALA A 82 -21.54 -21.78 9.50
N PRO A 83 -22.76 -22.17 9.88
CA PRO A 83 -23.00 -23.46 10.52
C PRO A 83 -22.70 -24.54 9.47
N GLY A 84 -21.51 -25.11 9.55
CA GLY A 84 -20.89 -25.87 8.46
C GLY A 84 -19.37 -25.74 8.42
N SER A 85 -18.78 -24.76 9.12
CA SER A 85 -17.35 -24.78 9.48
C SER A 85 -17.09 -25.74 10.66
N GLU A 86 -17.76 -26.90 10.68
CA GLU A 86 -17.15 -28.06 11.29
C GLU A 86 -15.83 -28.22 10.55
N GLU A 87 -14.74 -28.08 11.30
CA GLU A 87 -13.41 -28.41 10.87
C GLU A 87 -13.51 -29.66 10.00
N SER A 88 -13.28 -29.54 8.68
CA SER A 88 -12.60 -30.64 8.02
C SER A 88 -11.41 -30.92 8.95
N GLY A 89 -11.36 -32.06 9.63
CA GLY A 89 -10.44 -32.31 10.76
C GLY A 89 -8.94 -32.11 10.48
N ALA A 90 -8.60 -31.65 9.29
CA ALA A 90 -7.47 -30.83 8.94
C ALA A 90 -7.50 -29.46 9.67
N GLY A 91 -7.01 -29.40 10.92
CA GLY A 91 -6.89 -28.13 11.65
C GLY A 91 -6.13 -27.05 10.87
N TYR A 92 -6.26 -25.77 11.27
CA TYR A 92 -5.68 -24.56 10.64
C TYR A 92 -4.26 -24.71 10.03
N PHE A 93 -3.40 -25.52 10.65
CA PHE A 93 -2.07 -25.83 10.14
C PHE A 93 -2.07 -26.57 8.80
N ASN A 94 -3.04 -27.46 8.59
CA ASN A 94 -3.19 -28.24 7.38
C ASN A 94 -3.70 -27.38 6.21
N ASP A 95 -4.57 -26.41 6.49
CA ASP A 95 -4.97 -25.38 5.52
C ASP A 95 -3.79 -24.49 5.13
N LEU A 96 -2.96 -24.09 6.10
CA LEU A 96 -1.70 -23.38 5.85
C LEU A 96 -0.74 -24.19 4.98
N LEU A 97 -0.59 -25.49 5.26
CA LEU A 97 0.22 -26.42 4.48
C LEU A 97 -0.32 -26.59 3.06
N ALA A 98 -1.64 -26.69 2.88
CA ALA A 98 -2.27 -26.77 1.56
C ALA A 98 -2.04 -25.48 0.75
N ALA A 99 -2.19 -24.31 1.38
CA ALA A 99 -1.89 -23.02 0.75
C ALA A 99 -0.41 -22.90 0.36
N PHE A 100 0.51 -23.33 1.24
CA PHE A 100 1.94 -23.34 0.94
C PHE A 100 2.29 -24.28 -0.22
N HIS A 101 1.69 -25.47 -0.24
CA HIS A 101 1.89 -26.44 -1.33
C HIS A 101 1.39 -25.88 -2.66
N TYR A 102 0.22 -25.25 -2.67
CA TYR A 102 -0.35 -24.58 -3.84
C TYR A 102 0.53 -23.44 -4.35
N ILE A 103 1.01 -22.59 -3.45
CA ILE A 103 1.93 -21.50 -3.79
C ILE A 103 3.21 -22.04 -4.41
N ARG A 104 3.73 -23.17 -3.91
CA ARG A 104 4.97 -23.78 -4.41
C ARG A 104 4.79 -24.52 -5.74
N SER A 105 3.60 -25.06 -6.02
CA SER A 105 3.32 -25.81 -7.24
C SER A 105 3.16 -24.89 -8.46
N ASP A 106 2.62 -23.68 -8.26
CA ASP A 106 2.54 -22.67 -9.31
C ASP A 106 3.80 -21.78 -9.33
N ARG A 107 4.67 -22.01 -10.32
CA ARG A 107 5.92 -21.25 -10.49
C ARG A 107 5.70 -19.75 -10.68
N LEU A 108 4.59 -19.33 -11.27
CA LEU A 108 4.28 -17.92 -11.52
C LEU A 108 3.88 -17.24 -10.21
N ILE A 109 2.98 -17.86 -9.44
CA ILE A 109 2.57 -17.35 -8.12
C ILE A 109 3.77 -17.28 -7.17
N PHE A 110 4.57 -18.35 -7.10
CA PHE A 110 5.78 -18.38 -6.27
C PHE A 110 6.76 -17.26 -6.63
N SER A 111 7.01 -17.06 -7.93
CA SER A 111 7.92 -16.03 -8.42
C SER A 111 7.42 -14.62 -8.11
N LEU A 112 6.10 -14.39 -8.22
CA LEU A 112 5.48 -13.11 -7.84
C LEU A 112 5.61 -12.85 -6.34
N ILE A 113 5.37 -13.86 -5.49
CA ILE A 113 5.49 -13.73 -4.04
C ILE A 113 6.93 -13.40 -3.64
N ILE A 114 7.92 -14.10 -4.20
CA ILE A 114 9.34 -13.79 -3.93
C ILE A 114 9.68 -12.39 -4.43
N ALA A 115 9.30 -12.03 -5.66
CA ALA A 115 9.62 -10.72 -6.22
C ALA A 115 9.03 -9.59 -5.36
N VAL A 116 7.75 -9.68 -5.00
CA VAL A 116 7.08 -8.70 -4.14
C VAL A 116 7.70 -8.69 -2.74
N GLY A 117 8.02 -9.86 -2.18
CA GLY A 117 8.65 -9.99 -0.87
C GLY A 117 10.02 -9.32 -0.81
N VAL A 118 10.88 -9.56 -1.81
CA VAL A 118 12.19 -8.92 -1.92
C VAL A 118 12.06 -7.41 -2.07
N THR A 119 11.13 -6.93 -2.92
CA THR A 119 10.92 -5.48 -3.09
C THR A 119 10.44 -4.82 -1.81
N ASN A 120 9.49 -5.43 -1.09
CA ASN A 120 9.03 -4.92 0.20
C ASN A 120 10.15 -4.90 1.24
N PHE A 121 11.00 -5.93 1.25
CA PHE A 121 12.15 -5.99 2.16
C PHE A 121 13.15 -4.86 1.88
N LEU A 122 13.47 -4.63 0.60
CA LEU A 122 14.34 -3.52 0.19
C LEU A 122 13.71 -2.15 0.51
N GLU A 123 12.40 -1.99 0.30
CA GLU A 123 11.68 -0.76 0.63
C GLU A 123 11.69 -0.51 2.15
N ALA A 124 11.47 -1.53 2.97
CA ALA A 124 11.48 -1.41 4.42
C ALA A 124 12.84 -0.91 4.95
N LEU A 125 13.95 -1.32 4.35
CA LEU A 125 15.28 -0.80 4.69
C LEU A 125 15.41 0.71 4.44
N THR A 126 14.69 1.26 3.44
CA THR A 126 14.78 2.69 3.11
C THR A 126 14.16 3.61 4.16
N VAL A 127 13.24 3.10 4.98
CA VAL A 127 12.58 3.88 6.05
C VAL A 127 13.59 4.48 7.03
N VAL A 128 14.73 3.82 7.25
CA VAL A 128 15.81 4.29 8.13
C VAL A 128 16.88 5.07 7.37
N VAL A 129 17.13 4.71 6.10
CA VAL A 129 18.15 5.37 5.28
C VAL A 129 17.80 6.83 5.00
N TRP A 130 16.52 7.14 4.74
CA TRP A 130 16.11 8.52 4.39
C TRP A 130 16.29 9.52 5.54
N PRO A 131 15.84 9.26 6.79
CA PRO A 131 16.08 10.14 7.92
C PRO A 131 17.58 10.36 8.18
N VAL A 132 18.39 9.30 8.15
CA VAL A 132 19.83 9.37 8.40
C VAL A 132 20.55 10.18 7.32
N LEU A 133 20.17 10.02 6.05
CA LEU A 133 20.72 10.79 4.95
C LEU A 133 20.38 12.29 5.10
N ALA A 134 19.15 12.59 5.51
CA ALA A 134 18.74 13.98 5.73
C ALA A 134 19.40 14.64 6.94
N GLU A 135 19.64 13.89 8.00
CA GLU A 135 20.36 14.37 9.17
C GLU A 135 21.84 14.60 8.85
N ARG A 136 22.51 13.61 8.22
CA ARG A 136 23.96 13.65 7.98
C ARG A 136 24.40 14.47 6.77
N VAL A 137 23.59 14.53 5.70
CA VAL A 137 23.95 15.20 4.43
C VAL A 137 23.24 16.55 4.28
N TYR A 138 22.02 16.69 4.82
CA TYR A 138 21.21 17.91 4.69
C TYR A 138 21.06 18.70 5.99
N GLY A 139 21.89 18.39 6.99
CA GLY A 139 22.00 19.14 8.24
C GLY A 139 20.72 19.12 9.09
N GLY A 140 19.91 18.08 8.98
CA GLY A 140 18.66 17.96 9.74
C GLY A 140 17.49 18.79 9.18
N SER A 141 17.59 19.29 7.95
CA SER A 141 16.51 20.05 7.32
C SER A 141 15.28 19.17 7.07
N ALA A 142 14.24 19.34 7.90
CA ALA A 142 12.93 18.71 7.73
C ALA A 142 12.29 19.05 6.37
N PHE A 143 12.63 20.21 5.81
CA PHE A 143 12.20 20.62 4.47
C PHE A 143 12.80 19.73 3.37
N ALA A 144 14.07 19.34 3.47
CA ALA A 144 14.71 18.45 2.51
C ALA A 144 14.09 17.03 2.54
N LEU A 145 13.78 16.49 3.73
CA LEU A 145 13.01 15.26 3.86
C LEU A 145 11.62 15.37 3.24
N GLY A 146 10.92 16.46 3.55
CA GLY A 146 9.61 16.75 2.99
C GLY A 146 9.63 16.78 1.45
N LEU A 147 10.66 17.36 0.85
CA LEU A 147 10.80 17.43 -0.61
C LEU A 147 11.09 16.07 -1.25
N ILE A 148 11.92 15.23 -0.62
CA ILE A 148 12.20 13.85 -1.08
C ILE A 148 10.93 12.99 -1.00
N LEU A 149 10.18 13.10 0.10
CA LEU A 149 8.91 12.42 0.29
C LEU A 149 7.84 12.92 -0.71
N ALA A 150 7.78 14.23 -0.95
CA ALA A 150 6.89 14.83 -1.94
C ALA A 150 7.18 14.34 -3.36
N GLY A 151 8.46 14.18 -3.73
CA GLY A 151 8.86 13.58 -5.01
C GLY A 151 8.31 12.17 -5.19
N THR A 152 8.37 11.35 -4.13
CA THR A 152 7.79 9.99 -4.13
C THR A 152 6.28 10.02 -4.37
N GLY A 153 5.57 10.94 -3.71
CA GLY A 153 4.13 11.14 -3.92
C GLY A 153 3.79 11.60 -5.34
N ALA A 154 4.57 12.52 -5.90
CA ALA A 154 4.41 13.00 -7.28
C ALA A 154 4.65 11.88 -8.30
N GLY A 155 5.69 11.06 -8.13
CA GLY A 155 5.96 9.90 -8.99
C GLY A 155 4.85 8.84 -8.92
N ALA A 156 4.33 8.56 -7.72
CA ALA A 156 3.20 7.66 -7.55
C ALA A 156 1.93 8.16 -8.26
N LEU A 157 1.67 9.46 -8.22
CA LEU A 157 0.55 10.06 -8.96
C LEU A 157 0.76 9.99 -10.47
N MET A 158 1.93 10.40 -10.96
CA MET A 158 2.26 10.42 -12.39
C MET A 158 2.19 9.01 -12.99
N SER A 159 2.74 8.01 -12.31
CA SER A 159 2.68 6.61 -12.74
C SER A 159 1.26 6.06 -12.72
N ALA A 160 0.45 6.39 -11.71
CA ALA A 160 -0.96 5.98 -11.66
C ALA A 160 -1.80 6.57 -12.80
N ILE A 161 -1.60 7.85 -13.13
CA ILE A 161 -2.26 8.51 -14.26
C ILE A 161 -1.81 7.89 -15.58
N ALA A 162 -0.50 7.72 -15.78
CA ALA A 162 0.06 7.13 -16.99
C ALA A 162 -0.43 5.69 -17.21
N PHE A 163 -0.44 4.88 -16.15
CA PHE A 163 -0.95 3.51 -16.21
C PHE A 163 -2.48 3.47 -16.38
N GLY A 164 -3.22 4.40 -15.78
CA GLY A 164 -4.66 4.53 -16.02
C GLY A 164 -4.99 4.86 -17.48
N ALA A 165 -4.20 5.74 -18.11
CA ALA A 165 -4.40 6.16 -19.50
C ALA A 165 -3.98 5.09 -20.53
N ILE A 166 -2.82 4.45 -20.33
CA ILE A 166 -2.18 3.61 -21.37
C ILE A 166 -2.14 2.13 -20.96
N GLY A 167 -2.33 1.79 -19.69
CA GLY A 167 -2.18 0.43 -19.16
C GLY A 167 -3.09 -0.62 -19.77
N HIS A 168 -4.27 -0.23 -20.28
CA HIS A 168 -5.17 -1.13 -21.00
C HIS A 168 -4.62 -1.62 -22.35
N ARG A 169 -3.61 -0.94 -22.91
CA ARG A 169 -2.95 -1.27 -24.18
C ARG A 169 -1.62 -1.99 -23.99
N LEU A 170 -1.11 -2.07 -22.76
CA LEU A 170 0.21 -2.61 -22.49
C LEU A 170 0.17 -4.11 -22.15
N PRO A 171 1.14 -4.89 -22.65
CA PRO A 171 1.24 -6.30 -22.26
C PRO A 171 1.59 -6.41 -20.77
N ARG A 172 0.75 -7.15 -20.02
CA ARG A 172 0.86 -7.31 -18.56
C ARG A 172 2.26 -7.71 -18.10
N ARG A 173 2.88 -8.68 -18.79
CA ARG A 173 4.21 -9.21 -18.44
C ARG A 173 5.34 -8.20 -18.65
N ALA A 174 5.30 -7.46 -19.76
CA ALA A 174 6.30 -6.43 -20.05
C ALA A 174 6.18 -5.24 -19.10
N THR A 175 4.94 -4.86 -18.75
CA THR A 175 4.70 -3.77 -17.80
C THR A 175 5.18 -4.12 -16.40
N PHE A 176 4.96 -5.37 -15.98
CA PHE A 176 5.43 -5.87 -14.69
C PHE A 176 6.97 -5.89 -14.62
N ILE A 177 7.63 -6.42 -15.64
CA ILE A 177 9.10 -6.44 -15.72
C ILE A 177 9.66 -5.01 -15.80
N GLY A 178 9.07 -4.17 -16.64
CA GLY A 178 9.46 -2.77 -16.79
C GLY A 178 9.39 -2.01 -15.47
N GLY A 179 8.28 -2.16 -14.73
CA GLY A 179 8.09 -1.53 -13.42
C GLY A 179 9.12 -1.98 -12.37
N PHE A 180 9.47 -3.26 -12.35
CA PHE A 180 10.50 -3.78 -11.44
C PHE A 180 11.91 -3.27 -11.80
N VAL A 181 12.22 -3.17 -13.09
CA VAL A 181 13.51 -2.63 -13.55
C VAL A 181 13.61 -1.15 -13.23
N THR A 182 12.56 -0.35 -13.49
CA THR A 182 12.55 1.07 -13.14
C THR A 182 12.62 1.29 -11.64
N ALA A 183 11.95 0.47 -10.83
CA ALA A 183 12.03 0.55 -9.37
C ALA A 183 13.43 0.24 -8.81
N ALA A 184 14.26 -0.52 -9.52
CA ALA A 184 15.63 -0.85 -9.11
C ALA A 184 16.66 0.24 -9.44
N ILE A 185 16.40 1.08 -10.45
CA ILE A 185 17.31 2.15 -10.90
C ILE A 185 17.63 3.16 -9.78
N PRO A 186 16.65 3.62 -8.98
CA PRO A 186 16.92 4.53 -7.87
C PRO A 186 17.89 3.97 -6.82
N PHE A 187 17.81 2.68 -6.52
CA PHE A 187 18.65 2.03 -5.53
C PHE A 187 20.12 1.93 -5.98
N GLY A 188 20.36 1.71 -7.28
CA GLY A 188 21.71 1.71 -7.85
C GLY A 188 22.36 3.09 -7.88
N PHE A 189 21.57 4.15 -8.08
CA PHE A 189 22.07 5.53 -8.19
C PHE A 189 22.36 6.21 -6.85
N ILE A 190 21.65 5.83 -5.78
CA ILE A 190 21.92 6.32 -4.41
C ILE A 190 23.34 5.96 -3.95
N ALA A 191 23.91 4.86 -4.45
CA ALA A 191 25.27 4.45 -4.13
C ALA A 191 26.37 5.33 -4.77
N LEU A 192 26.05 6.13 -5.79
CA LEU A 192 27.04 6.82 -6.61
C LEU A 192 27.05 8.35 -6.46
N PHE A 193 25.92 9.02 -6.16
CA PHE A 193 25.86 10.49 -6.07
C PHE A 193 24.84 11.04 -5.04
N PRO A 194 25.27 11.75 -3.97
CA PRO A 194 24.38 12.31 -2.93
C PRO A 194 23.88 13.75 -3.22
N LEU A 195 23.68 14.16 -4.48
CA LEU A 195 23.17 15.50 -4.80
C LEU A 195 21.63 15.58 -4.73
N LEU A 196 21.10 16.53 -3.94
CA LEU A 196 19.66 16.78 -3.72
C LEU A 196 18.77 16.80 -4.96
N PRO A 197 19.06 17.60 -6.01
CA PRO A 197 18.15 17.71 -7.15
C PRO A 197 18.05 16.41 -7.95
N ILE A 198 19.10 15.58 -7.94
CA ILE A 198 19.13 14.28 -8.60
C ILE A 198 18.28 13.27 -7.82
N LEU A 199 18.36 13.28 -6.48
CA LEU A 199 17.55 12.40 -5.63
C LEU A 199 16.05 12.73 -5.70
N VAL A 200 15.70 14.03 -5.77
CA VAL A 200 14.30 14.45 -5.96
C VAL A 200 13.79 14.04 -7.34
N GLY A 201 14.57 14.26 -8.41
CA GLY A 201 14.18 13.83 -9.76
C GLY A 201 14.05 12.32 -9.91
N LEU A 202 14.95 11.55 -9.29
CA LEU A 202 14.96 10.09 -9.29
C LEU A 202 13.75 9.49 -8.54
N ARG A 203 13.19 10.21 -7.57
CA ARG A 203 12.00 9.78 -6.81
C ARG A 203 10.68 10.06 -7.54
N VAL A 204 10.72 10.89 -8.57
CA VAL A 204 9.56 11.18 -9.45
C VAL A 204 9.43 10.15 -10.58
N ILE A 205 10.52 9.43 -10.91
CA ILE A 205 10.59 8.38 -11.93
C ILE A 205 10.26 7.02 -11.29
#